data_AF-A0A7Z0P9J6-F1
#
_entry.id   AF-A0A7Z0P9J6-F1
#
_cell.length_a   1.000
_cell.length_b   1.000
_cell.length_c   1.000
_cell.angle_alpha   90.00
_cell.angle_beta   90.00
_cell.angle_gamma   90.00
#
_symmetry.space_group_name_H-M   'P 1'
#
loop_
_entity.id
_entity.type
_entity.pdbx_description
1 polymer ?
#
loop_
_entity_poly.entity_id
_entity_poly.type
_entity_poly.pdbx_seq_one_letter_code
_entity_poly.pdbx_strand_id
1 'polypeptide(L)'
;MTALLDTRNEFIARHIGPRAGDEQAMLNTLGFDSLEALSASVIPDSIKGTSVLGLEDGLSEADALAMIKGIAGKNQLFKTFIGQGYYGTHTPSPILRNLLENPAWYTAYTPYQPEISQGRLEALLNFQTLISDLTGLPIANASLLDEATAAAEAMTFCKRLSKNKGSHQFFASVHCHPQTLDVLRTRAEPLG
;
A
#
# COMPACT_ATOMS: atom_id res chain seq x y z
N MET A 1 26.71 -36.50 14.61
CA MET A 1 26.32 -35.12 14.24
C MET A 1 24.88 -34.94 14.70
N THR A 2 24.68 -34.24 15.82
CA THR A 2 23.36 -33.77 16.23
C THR A 2 22.93 -32.69 15.25
N ALA A 3 21.88 -32.95 14.48
CA ALA A 3 21.25 -31.91 13.68
C ALA A 3 20.76 -30.82 14.64
N LEU A 4 21.23 -29.58 14.45
CA LEU A 4 20.70 -28.43 15.15
C LEU A 4 19.26 -28.24 14.68
N LEU A 5 18.30 -28.40 15.60
CA LEU A 5 16.90 -28.09 15.37
C LEU A 5 16.74 -26.58 15.57
N ASP A 6 16.60 -25.84 14.48
CA ASP A 6 16.24 -24.41 14.53
C ASP A 6 15.25 -24.04 13.42
N THR A 7 14.55 -22.92 13.63
CA THR A 7 13.43 -22.43 12.82
C THR A 7 13.77 -21.18 11.98
N ARG A 8 15.05 -20.81 11.91
CA ARG A 8 15.54 -19.71 11.08
C ARG A 8 15.19 -19.95 9.63
N ASN A 9 14.83 -18.88 8.93
CA ASN A 9 14.46 -18.91 7.52
C ASN A 9 13.27 -19.83 7.16
N GLU A 10 12.51 -20.36 8.13
CA GLU A 10 11.37 -21.25 7.87
C GLU A 10 10.33 -20.62 6.90
N PHE A 11 10.13 -19.30 6.99
CA PHE A 11 9.18 -18.56 6.17
C PHE A 11 9.50 -18.61 4.67
N ILE A 12 10.77 -18.79 4.28
CA ILE A 12 11.19 -18.80 2.86
C ILE A 12 10.41 -19.88 2.09
N ALA A 13 10.29 -21.08 2.67
CA ALA A 13 9.56 -22.19 2.05
C ALA A 13 8.04 -21.96 2.01
N ARG A 14 7.47 -21.09 2.85
CA ARG A 14 6.04 -20.73 2.81
C ARG A 14 5.76 -19.66 1.77
N HIS A 15 6.68 -18.72 1.60
CA HIS A 15 6.55 -17.59 0.69
C HIS A 15 6.87 -17.96 -0.77
N ILE A 16 8.00 -18.65 -1.00
CA ILE A 16 8.42 -19.07 -2.33
C ILE A 16 7.66 -20.35 -2.70
N GLY A 17 6.93 -20.32 -3.81
CA GLY A 17 6.10 -21.43 -4.28
C GLY A 17 6.90 -22.63 -4.81
N PRO A 18 7.77 -22.45 -5.82
CA PRO A 18 8.57 -23.54 -6.39
C PRO A 18 9.39 -24.29 -5.34
N ARG A 19 9.51 -25.60 -5.53
CA ARG A 19 10.41 -26.47 -4.75
C ARG A 19 11.60 -26.86 -5.61
N ALA A 20 12.63 -27.44 -5.00
CA ALA A 20 13.85 -27.85 -5.70
C ALA A 20 13.59 -28.68 -6.97
N GLY A 21 12.57 -29.56 -6.95
CA GLY A 21 12.16 -30.32 -8.15
C GLY A 21 11.54 -29.45 -9.25
N ASP A 22 10.68 -28.48 -8.87
CA ASP A 22 10.07 -27.54 -9.80
C ASP A 22 11.12 -26.60 -10.40
N GLU A 23 12.02 -26.08 -9.55
CA GLU A 23 13.15 -25.24 -9.95
C GLU A 23 14.01 -25.94 -10.99
N GLN A 24 14.40 -27.19 -10.74
CA GLN A 24 15.19 -27.96 -11.70
C GLN A 24 14.44 -28.20 -13.01
N ALA A 25 13.14 -28.52 -12.95
CA ALA A 25 12.33 -28.73 -14.14
C ALA A 25 12.21 -27.46 -14.99
N MET A 26 12.01 -26.29 -14.35
CA MET A 26 11.98 -25.00 -15.03
C MET A 26 13.34 -24.63 -15.63
N LEU A 27 14.44 -24.84 -14.88
CA LEU A 27 15.80 -24.59 -15.35
C LEU A 27 16.14 -25.44 -16.58
N ASN A 28 15.82 -26.73 -16.55
CA ASN A 28 16.00 -27.64 -17.69
C ASN A 28 15.20 -27.17 -18.91
N THR A 29 13.97 -26.68 -18.71
CA THR A 29 13.12 -26.15 -19.79
C THR A 29 13.75 -24.90 -20.43
N LEU A 30 14.40 -24.06 -19.62
CA LEU A 30 15.08 -22.84 -20.06
C LEU A 30 16.50 -23.09 -20.59
N GLY A 31 17.05 -24.30 -20.42
CA GLY A 31 18.41 -24.66 -20.84
C GLY A 31 19.51 -24.16 -19.90
N PHE A 32 19.22 -23.99 -18.61
CA PHE A 32 20.20 -23.58 -17.60
C PHE A 32 20.44 -24.69 -16.57
N ASP A 33 21.67 -24.75 -16.05
CA ASP A 33 22.05 -25.74 -15.03
C ASP A 33 21.79 -25.26 -13.59
N SER A 34 21.63 -23.94 -13.38
CA SER A 34 21.38 -23.36 -12.05
C SER A 34 20.71 -21.98 -12.10
N LEU A 35 20.17 -21.53 -10.96
CA LEU A 35 19.62 -20.17 -10.81
C LEU A 35 20.71 -19.09 -10.97
N GLU A 36 21.94 -19.38 -10.56
CA GLU A 36 23.09 -18.48 -10.74
C GLU A 36 23.44 -18.30 -12.22
N ALA A 37 23.43 -19.40 -13.00
CA ALA A 37 23.68 -19.36 -14.44
C ALA A 37 22.58 -18.57 -15.17
N LEU A 38 21.31 -18.81 -14.82
CA LEU A 38 20.18 -18.02 -15.32
C LEU A 38 20.36 -16.52 -14.98
N SER A 39 20.63 -16.21 -13.72
CA SER A 39 20.79 -14.82 -13.25
C SER A 39 21.93 -14.09 -13.95
N ALA A 40 23.07 -14.75 -14.17
CA ALA A 40 24.22 -14.19 -14.87
C ALA A 40 23.94 -13.92 -16.36
N SER A 41 23.02 -14.67 -16.98
CA SER A 41 22.64 -14.43 -18.38
C SER A 41 21.69 -13.24 -18.56
N VAL A 42 20.97 -12.85 -17.51
CA VAL A 42 19.93 -11.80 -17.54
C VAL A 42 20.42 -10.47 -16.97
N ILE A 43 21.18 -10.50 -15.88
CA ILE A 43 21.61 -9.29 -15.15
C ILE A 43 23.04 -8.93 -15.58
N PRO A 44 23.27 -7.76 -16.21
CA PRO A 44 24.61 -7.34 -16.59
C PRO A 44 25.54 -7.16 -15.38
N ASP A 45 26.77 -7.64 -15.49
CA ASP A 45 27.77 -7.55 -14.42
C ASP A 45 28.07 -6.09 -13.99
N SER A 46 27.90 -5.12 -14.89
CA SER A 46 28.12 -3.70 -14.61
C SER A 46 27.17 -3.11 -13.56
N ILE A 47 26.00 -3.74 -13.34
CA ILE A 47 24.99 -3.29 -12.37
C ILE A 47 24.65 -4.37 -11.33
N LYS A 48 25.25 -5.56 -11.45
CA LYS A 48 25.03 -6.66 -10.51
C LYS A 48 25.61 -6.28 -9.15
N GLY A 49 24.75 -6.19 -8.14
CA GLY A 49 25.18 -5.97 -6.77
C GLY A 49 26.11 -7.09 -6.30
N THR A 50 27.31 -6.74 -5.85
CA THR A 50 28.30 -7.68 -5.32
C THR A 50 28.24 -7.80 -3.80
N SER A 51 27.53 -6.90 -3.12
CA SER A 51 27.35 -6.97 -1.67
C SER A 51 26.23 -7.94 -1.31
N VAL A 52 26.58 -8.97 -0.54
CA VAL A 52 25.60 -9.67 0.28
C VAL A 52 25.01 -8.64 1.24
N LEU A 53 23.68 -8.54 1.32
CA LEU A 53 23.04 -7.68 2.30
C LEU A 53 23.50 -8.12 3.69
N GLY A 54 24.06 -7.21 4.49
CA GLY A 54 24.53 -7.48 5.85
C GLY A 54 23.37 -7.67 6.83
N LEU A 55 22.52 -8.65 6.57
CA LEU A 55 21.35 -9.00 7.35
C LEU A 55 21.67 -10.20 8.24
N GLU A 56 21.05 -10.22 9.42
CA GLU A 56 21.01 -11.42 10.26
C GLU A 56 20.13 -12.50 9.60
N ASP A 57 20.22 -13.72 10.11
CA ASP A 57 19.34 -14.80 9.66
C ASP A 57 17.87 -14.42 9.85
N GLY A 58 17.01 -14.89 8.95
CA GLY A 58 15.57 -14.68 9.05
C GLY A 58 14.99 -15.33 10.29
N LEU A 59 14.09 -14.63 10.96
CA LEU A 59 13.30 -15.14 12.08
C LEU A 59 12.25 -16.16 11.62
N SER A 60 11.82 -17.03 12.52
CA SER A 60 10.61 -17.81 12.32
C SER A 60 9.37 -16.89 12.30
N GLU A 61 8.25 -17.35 11.73
CA GLU A 61 6.99 -16.58 11.73
C GLU A 61 6.53 -16.22 13.17
N ALA A 62 6.69 -17.18 14.10
CA ALA A 62 6.30 -17.00 15.49
C ALA A 62 7.18 -15.97 16.20
N ASP A 63 8.49 -16.03 15.99
CA ASP A 63 9.45 -15.09 16.61
C ASP A 63 9.30 -13.69 16.03
N ALA A 64 9.09 -13.56 14.71
CA ALA A 64 8.81 -12.28 14.07
C ALA A 64 7.54 -11.63 14.64
N LEU A 65 6.46 -12.41 14.81
CA LEU A 65 5.22 -11.92 15.42
C LEU A 65 5.42 -11.51 16.88
N ALA A 66 6.16 -12.30 17.67
CA ALA A 66 6.48 -11.97 19.06
C ALA A 66 7.31 -10.69 19.16
N MET A 67 8.32 -10.53 18.31
CA MET A 67 9.14 -9.33 18.22
C MET A 67 8.29 -8.09 17.90
N ILE A 68 7.47 -8.15 16.83
CA ILE A 68 6.62 -7.02 16.42
C ILE A 68 5.61 -6.67 17.52
N LYS A 69 5.03 -7.67 18.21
CA LYS A 69 4.18 -7.44 19.38
C LYS A 69 4.93 -6.74 20.52
N GLY A 70 6.18 -7.13 20.77
CA GLY A 70 7.05 -6.47 21.75
C GLY A 70 7.34 -5.00 21.41
N ILE A 71 7.53 -4.68 20.13
CA ILE A 71 7.68 -3.30 19.65
C ILE A 71 6.36 -2.53 19.80
N ALA A 72 5.24 -3.11 19.33
CA ALA A 72 3.92 -2.49 19.42
C ALA A 72 3.49 -2.21 20.86
N GLY A 73 3.88 -3.07 21.82
CA GLY A 73 3.63 -2.89 23.25
C GLY A 73 4.31 -1.67 23.88
N LYS A 74 5.25 -1.02 23.18
CA LYS A 74 5.85 0.25 23.61
C LYS A 74 4.94 1.45 23.33
N ASN A 75 3.94 1.30 22.46
CA ASN A 75 2.99 2.36 22.16
C ASN A 75 2.03 2.58 23.32
N GLN A 76 1.67 3.84 23.58
CA GLN A 76 0.69 4.21 24.59
C GLN A 76 -0.64 4.56 23.93
N LEU A 77 -1.70 3.84 24.29
CA LEU A 77 -3.04 4.06 23.76
C LEU A 77 -3.78 5.09 24.62
N PHE A 78 -3.96 6.29 24.07
CA PHE A 78 -4.72 7.36 24.71
C PHE A 78 -6.10 7.53 24.10
N LYS A 79 -7.04 8.06 24.89
CA LYS A 79 -8.24 8.70 24.33
C LYS A 79 -7.80 10.05 23.75
N THR A 80 -7.65 10.10 22.43
CA THR A 80 -7.21 11.32 21.74
C THR A 80 -8.40 12.14 21.26
N PHE A 81 -8.38 13.44 21.60
CA PHE A 81 -9.33 14.44 21.13
C PHE A 81 -8.61 15.60 20.43
N ILE A 82 -7.44 15.33 19.85
CA ILE A 82 -6.64 16.32 19.11
C ILE A 82 -7.39 16.83 17.87
N GLY A 83 -8.19 15.98 17.23
CA GLY A 83 -8.89 16.29 15.99
C GLY A 83 -7.92 16.33 14.82
N GLN A 84 -7.87 17.47 14.11
CA GLN A 84 -6.96 17.68 12.98
C GLN A 84 -7.15 16.66 11.83
N GLY A 85 -8.38 16.28 11.54
CA GLY A 85 -8.71 15.35 10.44
C GLY A 85 -8.71 13.87 10.84
N TYR A 86 -8.28 13.52 12.05
CA TYR A 86 -8.30 12.15 12.57
C TYR A 86 -9.16 12.06 13.83
N TYR A 87 -10.20 11.25 13.77
CA TYR A 87 -11.20 11.11 14.84
C TYR A 87 -11.36 9.64 15.18
N GLY A 88 -11.34 9.32 16.48
CA GLY A 88 -11.58 7.95 16.94
C GLY A 88 -12.96 7.45 16.50
N THR A 89 -13.02 6.23 16.00
CA THR A 89 -14.26 5.59 15.55
C THR A 89 -14.35 4.15 16.05
N HIS A 90 -15.57 3.63 16.12
CA HIS A 90 -15.81 2.22 16.38
C HIS A 90 -15.96 1.47 15.04
N THR A 91 -14.93 0.73 14.64
CA THR A 91 -15.01 -0.16 13.48
C THR A 91 -15.91 -1.36 13.82
N PRO A 92 -17.05 -1.55 13.16
CA PRO A 92 -17.94 -2.68 13.45
C PRO A 92 -17.20 -4.02 13.28
N SER A 93 -17.27 -4.89 14.30
CA SER A 93 -16.57 -6.18 14.30
C SER A 93 -16.86 -7.07 13.07
N PRO A 94 -18.09 -7.11 12.52
CA PRO A 94 -18.33 -7.84 11.28
C PRO A 94 -17.55 -7.31 10.08
N ILE A 95 -17.31 -6.00 9.98
CA ILE A 95 -16.51 -5.39 8.90
C ILE A 95 -15.02 -5.70 9.13
N LEU A 96 -14.53 -5.52 10.36
CA LEU A 96 -13.15 -5.83 10.72
C LEU A 96 -12.83 -7.29 10.35
N ARG A 97 -13.65 -8.24 10.81
CA ARG A 97 -13.35 -9.66 10.66
C ARG A 97 -13.56 -10.19 9.24
N ASN A 98 -14.63 -9.78 8.56
CA ASN A 98 -15.05 -10.41 7.30
C ASN A 98 -14.58 -9.66 6.05
N LEU A 99 -14.06 -8.43 6.21
CA LEU A 99 -13.52 -7.63 5.10
C LEU A 99 -12.03 -7.32 5.33
N LEU A 100 -11.68 -6.62 6.41
CA LEU A 100 -10.29 -6.16 6.62
C LEU A 100 -9.32 -7.33 6.89
N GLU A 101 -9.73 -8.32 7.68
CA GLU A 101 -8.93 -9.50 8.02
C GLU A 101 -9.17 -10.69 7.06
N ASN A 102 -9.88 -10.49 5.95
CA ASN A 102 -10.23 -11.56 5.02
C ASN A 102 -9.42 -11.47 3.72
N PRO A 103 -8.52 -12.43 3.41
CA PRO A 103 -7.69 -12.39 2.21
C PRO A 103 -8.49 -12.36 0.92
N ALA A 104 -9.71 -12.88 0.89
CA ALA A 104 -10.57 -12.79 -0.29
C ALA A 104 -10.88 -11.34 -0.71
N TRP A 105 -10.77 -10.38 0.22
CA TRP A 105 -11.02 -8.96 -0.03
C TRP A 105 -9.74 -8.15 -0.27
N TYR A 106 -8.61 -8.50 0.36
CA TYR A 106 -7.38 -7.69 0.29
C TYR A 106 -6.28 -8.24 -0.63
N THR A 107 -6.40 -9.47 -1.15
CA THR A 107 -5.37 -10.05 -2.04
C THR A 107 -5.57 -9.71 -3.51
N ALA A 108 -6.80 -9.45 -3.94
CA ALA A 108 -7.08 -9.01 -5.30
C ALA A 108 -6.61 -7.56 -5.52
N TYR A 109 -6.19 -7.24 -6.73
CA TYR A 109 -5.76 -5.89 -7.11
C TYR A 109 -6.85 -5.12 -7.87
N THR A 110 -6.47 -4.03 -8.54
CA THR A 110 -7.35 -3.17 -9.33
C THR A 110 -8.33 -3.98 -10.22
N PRO A 111 -9.62 -3.63 -10.25
CA PRO A 111 -10.65 -4.34 -11.03
C PRO A 111 -10.57 -4.12 -12.54
N TYR A 112 -9.44 -4.47 -13.16
CA TYR A 112 -9.26 -4.44 -14.61
C TYR A 112 -10.10 -5.48 -15.36
N GLN A 113 -10.46 -6.59 -14.68
CA GLN A 113 -11.30 -7.66 -15.23
C GLN A 113 -12.68 -7.60 -14.54
N PRO A 114 -13.63 -6.78 -15.05
CA PRO A 114 -14.86 -6.46 -14.35
C PRO A 114 -15.74 -7.69 -14.08
N GLU A 115 -15.77 -8.68 -14.98
CA GLU A 115 -16.62 -9.88 -14.90
C GLU A 115 -16.34 -10.72 -13.66
N ILE A 116 -15.08 -10.73 -13.19
CA ILE A 116 -14.63 -11.43 -11.99
C ILE A 116 -14.38 -10.48 -10.81
N SER A 117 -14.89 -9.25 -10.90
CA SER A 117 -14.61 -8.17 -9.95
C SER A 117 -15.85 -7.43 -9.44
N GLN A 118 -17.05 -7.89 -9.80
CA GLN A 118 -18.31 -7.20 -9.52
C GLN A 118 -18.50 -6.86 -8.04
N GLY A 119 -18.15 -7.77 -7.11
CA GLY A 119 -18.34 -7.53 -5.67
C GLY A 119 -17.64 -6.27 -5.14
N ARG A 120 -16.37 -6.04 -5.53
CA ARG A 120 -15.66 -4.82 -5.11
C ARG A 120 -16.05 -3.59 -5.92
N LEU A 121 -16.41 -3.75 -7.20
CA LEU A 121 -16.93 -2.66 -8.01
C LEU A 121 -18.24 -2.10 -7.45
N GLU A 122 -19.14 -2.98 -7.00
CA GLU A 122 -20.37 -2.60 -6.34
C GLU A 122 -20.10 -1.89 -5.00
N ALA A 123 -19.17 -2.40 -4.19
CA ALA A 123 -18.78 -1.75 -2.94
C ALA A 123 -18.20 -0.33 -3.17
N LEU A 124 -17.40 -0.15 -4.23
CA LEU A 124 -16.87 1.16 -4.62
C LEU A 124 -17.97 2.09 -5.16
N LEU A 125 -18.95 1.56 -5.89
CA LEU A 125 -20.12 2.33 -6.31
C LEU A 125 -20.95 2.79 -5.11
N ASN A 126 -21.14 1.92 -4.11
CA ASN A 126 -21.80 2.29 -2.85
C ASN A 126 -21.04 3.40 -2.12
N PHE A 127 -19.70 3.36 -2.13
CA PHE A 127 -18.88 4.46 -1.60
C PHE A 127 -19.13 5.76 -2.38
N GLN A 128 -19.13 5.72 -3.71
CA GLN A 128 -19.40 6.89 -4.54
C GLN A 128 -20.79 7.48 -4.27
N THR A 129 -21.81 6.64 -4.20
CA THR A 129 -23.18 7.04 -3.87
C THR A 129 -23.25 7.68 -2.49
N LEU A 130 -22.65 7.07 -1.47
CA LEU A 130 -22.60 7.62 -0.11
C LEU A 130 -21.97 9.02 -0.10
N ILE A 131 -20.83 9.20 -0.77
CA ILE A 131 -20.16 10.51 -0.83
C ILE A 131 -21.00 11.53 -1.60
N SER A 132 -21.61 11.15 -2.72
CA SER A 132 -22.52 12.02 -3.48
C SER A 132 -23.73 12.44 -2.65
N ASP A 133 -24.37 11.53 -1.94
CA ASP A 133 -25.53 11.82 -1.09
C ASP A 133 -25.18 12.74 0.09
N LEU A 134 -24.04 12.51 0.75
CA LEU A 134 -23.59 13.32 1.89
C LEU A 134 -23.13 14.71 1.49
N THR A 135 -22.49 14.86 0.32
CA THR A 135 -21.94 16.15 -0.15
C THR A 135 -22.92 16.93 -1.02
N GLY A 136 -23.97 16.29 -1.54
CA GLY A 136 -24.89 16.88 -2.52
C GLY A 136 -24.26 17.10 -3.89
N LEU A 137 -23.08 16.53 -4.17
CA LEU A 137 -22.39 16.65 -5.45
C LEU A 137 -22.75 15.48 -6.39
N PRO A 138 -22.89 15.73 -7.70
CA PRO A 138 -23.44 14.74 -8.63
C PRO A 138 -22.53 13.55 -8.90
N ILE A 139 -21.22 13.68 -8.69
CA ILE A 139 -20.23 12.64 -8.96
C ILE A 139 -19.16 12.60 -7.87
N ALA A 140 -18.74 11.40 -7.51
CA ALA A 140 -17.59 11.12 -6.67
C ALA A 140 -16.70 10.07 -7.34
N ASN A 141 -15.39 10.10 -7.06
CA ASN A 141 -14.48 9.05 -7.51
C ASN A 141 -14.42 7.89 -6.49
N ALA A 142 -13.68 6.84 -6.82
CA ALA A 142 -13.54 5.65 -5.97
C ALA A 142 -12.42 5.76 -4.92
N SER A 143 -12.25 6.94 -4.31
CA SER A 143 -11.20 7.37 -3.34
C SER A 143 -10.00 8.15 -3.90
N LEU A 144 -9.30 8.83 -3.00
CA LEU A 144 -7.95 9.40 -3.13
C LEU A 144 -7.13 8.98 -1.89
N LEU A 145 -5.86 9.37 -1.83
CA LEU A 145 -4.94 8.91 -0.78
C LEU A 145 -5.30 9.42 0.61
N ASP A 146 -5.53 10.73 0.75
CA ASP A 146 -5.89 11.40 2.01
C ASP A 146 -6.57 12.76 1.74
N GLU A 147 -7.01 13.45 2.81
CA GLU A 147 -7.66 14.78 2.72
C GLU A 147 -6.76 15.82 2.04
N ALA A 148 -5.49 15.87 2.44
CA ALA A 148 -4.55 16.91 2.05
C ALA A 148 -4.21 16.82 0.55
N THR A 149 -3.99 15.61 0.06
CA THR A 149 -3.78 15.31 -1.36
C THR A 149 -5.06 15.48 -2.17
N ALA A 150 -6.23 15.17 -1.62
CA ALA A 150 -7.51 15.47 -2.27
C ALA A 150 -7.73 16.98 -2.47
N ALA A 151 -7.38 17.80 -1.48
CA ALA A 151 -7.42 19.26 -1.61
C ALA A 151 -6.45 19.77 -2.69
N ALA A 152 -5.25 19.19 -2.79
CA ALA A 152 -4.29 19.53 -3.84
C ALA A 152 -4.73 19.09 -5.25
N GLU A 153 -5.39 17.94 -5.37
CA GLU A 153 -6.03 17.53 -6.64
C GLU A 153 -7.16 18.48 -7.03
N ALA A 154 -7.96 18.95 -6.06
CA ALA A 154 -8.98 19.97 -6.31
C ALA A 154 -8.36 21.29 -6.80
N MET A 155 -7.27 21.77 -6.17
CA MET A 155 -6.52 22.94 -6.62
C MET A 155 -6.02 22.76 -8.07
N THR A 156 -5.44 21.59 -8.38
CA THR A 156 -4.93 21.28 -9.72
C THR A 156 -6.07 21.20 -10.73
N PHE A 157 -7.21 20.61 -10.36
CA PHE A 157 -8.42 20.58 -11.17
C PHE A 157 -8.92 21.98 -11.49
N CYS A 158 -9.01 22.88 -10.50
CA CYS A 158 -9.36 24.28 -10.69
C CYS A 158 -8.39 24.99 -11.65
N LYS A 159 -7.07 24.78 -11.49
CA LYS A 159 -6.05 25.36 -12.39
C LYS A 159 -6.24 24.89 -13.84
N ARG A 160 -6.50 23.60 -14.06
CA ARG A 160 -6.75 23.03 -15.40
C ARG A 160 -8.00 23.63 -16.05
N LEU A 161 -9.10 23.75 -15.29
CA LEU A 161 -10.38 24.26 -15.78
C LEU A 161 -10.44 25.79 -15.89
N SER A 162 -9.56 26.53 -15.21
CA SER A 162 -9.56 27.99 -15.24
C SER A 162 -9.47 28.51 -16.68
N LYS A 163 -10.37 29.45 -17.02
CA LYS A 163 -10.34 30.19 -18.29
C LYS A 163 -9.26 31.25 -18.31
N ASN A 164 -8.91 31.81 -17.13
CA ASN A 164 -7.81 32.75 -17.01
C ASN A 164 -6.49 31.99 -16.82
N LYS A 165 -5.75 31.82 -17.92
CA LYS A 165 -4.47 31.09 -17.93
C LYS A 165 -3.32 31.82 -17.22
N GLY A 166 -3.46 33.12 -16.95
CA GLY A 166 -2.51 33.88 -16.14
C GLY A 166 -2.82 33.88 -14.65
N SER A 167 -3.88 33.21 -14.20
CA SER A 167 -4.22 33.10 -12.78
C SER A 167 -3.39 32.00 -12.12
N HIS A 168 -2.36 32.43 -11.39
CA HIS A 168 -1.48 31.54 -10.60
C HIS A 168 -1.82 31.53 -9.11
N GLN A 169 -2.86 32.25 -8.72
CA GLN A 169 -3.27 32.34 -7.32
C GLN A 169 -4.37 31.33 -7.02
N PHE A 170 -4.19 30.59 -5.92
CA PHE A 170 -5.22 29.74 -5.33
C PHE A 170 -5.43 30.18 -3.88
N PHE A 171 -6.68 30.43 -3.52
CA PHE A 171 -7.03 30.84 -2.16
C PHE A 171 -7.33 29.60 -1.32
N ALA A 172 -6.64 29.46 -0.19
CA ALA A 172 -6.92 28.46 0.84
C ALA A 172 -7.17 29.18 2.18
N SER A 173 -8.25 28.80 2.87
CA SER A 173 -8.58 29.37 4.18
C SER A 173 -7.51 28.98 5.21
N VAL A 174 -7.10 29.95 6.04
CA VAL A 174 -6.19 29.70 7.18
C VAL A 174 -6.79 28.77 8.23
N HIS A 175 -8.10 28.50 8.17
CA HIS A 175 -8.80 27.58 9.06
C HIS A 175 -8.81 26.12 8.59
N CYS A 176 -8.25 25.82 7.42
CA CYS A 176 -8.00 24.44 7.02
C CYS A 176 -6.96 23.80 7.95
N HIS A 177 -6.93 22.46 7.99
CA HIS A 177 -5.93 21.75 8.78
C HIS A 177 -4.50 22.08 8.31
N PRO A 178 -3.53 22.20 9.24
CA PRO A 178 -2.18 22.65 8.91
C PRO A 178 -1.49 21.73 7.89
N GLN A 179 -1.65 20.41 8.02
CA GLN A 179 -1.11 19.46 7.06
C GLN A 179 -1.73 19.59 5.66
N THR A 180 -3.01 19.98 5.58
CA THR A 180 -3.70 20.23 4.30
C THR A 180 -3.12 21.48 3.63
N LEU A 181 -2.86 22.55 4.40
CA LEU A 181 -2.21 23.75 3.89
C LEU A 181 -0.77 23.50 3.44
N ASP A 182 -0.01 22.66 4.14
CA ASP A 182 1.37 22.35 3.77
C ASP A 182 1.42 21.55 2.46
N VAL A 183 0.60 20.51 2.30
CA VAL A 183 0.52 19.75 1.05
C VAL A 183 0.05 20.64 -0.12
N LEU A 184 -0.91 21.54 0.12
CA LEU A 184 -1.32 22.53 -0.90
C LEU A 184 -0.15 23.40 -1.35
N ARG A 185 0.64 23.95 -0.41
CA ARG A 185 1.83 24.75 -0.73
C ARG A 185 2.85 23.95 -1.52
N THR A 186 3.21 22.74 -1.06
CA THR A 186 4.17 21.87 -1.74
C THR A 186 3.72 21.51 -3.15
N ARG A 187 2.42 21.27 -3.36
CA ARG A 187 1.87 20.94 -4.68
C ARG A 187 1.72 22.17 -5.58
N ALA A 188 1.55 23.36 -5.00
CA ALA A 188 1.49 24.60 -5.76
C ALA A 188 2.88 25.04 -6.26
N GLU A 189 3.93 24.86 -5.47
CA GLU A 189 5.30 25.32 -5.77
C GLU A 189 5.82 24.93 -7.18
N PRO A 190 5.77 23.66 -7.63
CA PRO A 190 6.26 23.30 -8.96
C PRO A 190 5.33 23.76 -10.10
N LEU A 191 4.13 24.22 -9.78
CA LEU A 191 3.17 24.70 -10.77
C LEU A 191 3.30 26.21 -11.03
N GLY A 192 4.03 26.93 -10.18
CA GLY A 192 4.08 28.40 -10.14
C GLY A 192 2.74 29.04 -9.81
#